data_AF-A0A078H5X2-F1
#
_entry.id   AF-A0A078H5X2-F1
#
_cell.length_a   1.000
_cell.length_b   1.000
_cell.length_c   1.000
_cell.angle_alpha   90.00
_cell.angle_beta   90.00
_cell.angle_gamma   90.00
#
_symmetry.space_group_name_H-M   'P 1'
#
loop_
_entity.id
_entity.type
_entity.pdbx_description
1 polymer ?
#
loop_
_entity_poly.entity_id
_entity_poly.type
_entity_poly.pdbx_seq_one_letter_code
_entity_poly.pdbx_strand_id
1 'polypeptide(L)'
;MYDFENDIWLCHSFDGMCFNFTAFQPAVNVLREIQVFLENNKDEVVTIIIEDYVKSPKGLTKVFNAAGLQKFMFPVTRMPKNGGDWPALDDMIQQNQRLLVFTSDRSKEATEGIAYQWKYMVENQYGNGGLKVGACPNRAQSAPMSDKSKSLVLVNHFPDAPDLVVACRQNSGPLLESIKACYQAAGQRWPNFIAVDFYKRSDGGGAPQAVDVSNGNLICGCDNFAACKLVHDDLIELVLSTDLKHIDRKEERQITYQSLENSRRNEDRKAEDTNQGERSVKPDCTPYLHRQNQTQREAKDPRPRTRPHKAGPRRLPHLIR
;
A
#
# COMPACT_ATOMS: atom_id res chain seq x y z
N MET A 1 -12.37 -5.98 -15.37
CA MET A 1 -12.36 -5.38 -16.73
C MET A 1 -13.10 -6.32 -17.67
N TYR A 2 -13.88 -5.75 -18.59
CA TYR A 2 -14.83 -6.48 -19.42
C TYR A 2 -14.79 -5.93 -20.85
N ASP A 3 -15.09 -6.76 -21.86
CA ASP A 3 -15.48 -6.24 -23.17
C ASP A 3 -16.90 -5.65 -23.06
N PHE A 4 -17.08 -4.41 -23.48
CA PHE A 4 -18.38 -3.73 -23.45
C PHE A 4 -18.41 -2.59 -24.49
N GLU A 5 -19.52 -2.43 -25.21
CA GLU A 5 -19.68 -1.41 -26.28
C GLU A 5 -18.52 -1.33 -27.30
N ASN A 6 -17.87 -2.47 -27.59
CA ASN A 6 -16.68 -2.61 -28.46
C ASN A 6 -15.36 -2.02 -27.91
N ASP A 7 -15.28 -1.74 -26.60
CA ASP A 7 -14.06 -1.30 -25.90
C ASP A 7 -13.88 -2.09 -24.57
N ILE A 8 -12.80 -1.83 -23.83
CA ILE A 8 -12.55 -2.41 -22.52
C ILE A 8 -13.05 -1.47 -21.42
N TRP A 9 -13.98 -1.95 -20.60
CA TRP A 9 -14.62 -1.15 -19.55
C TRP A 9 -14.29 -1.61 -18.13
N LEU A 10 -14.37 -0.65 -17.21
CA LEU A 10 -14.55 -0.92 -15.79
C LEU A 10 -16.05 -1.11 -15.55
N CYS A 11 -16.42 -2.28 -15.02
CA CYS A 11 -17.79 -2.60 -14.64
C CYS A 11 -17.78 -3.39 -13.33
N HIS A 12 -18.88 -3.31 -12.58
CA HIS A 12 -19.32 -4.43 -11.76
C HIS A 12 -19.98 -5.48 -12.69
N SER A 13 -20.11 -6.74 -12.27
CA SER A 13 -20.82 -7.76 -13.06
C SER A 13 -21.67 -8.68 -12.22
N PHE A 14 -22.51 -9.43 -12.93
CA PHE A 14 -23.09 -10.69 -12.50
C PHE A 14 -22.75 -11.72 -13.58
N ASP A 15 -22.37 -12.93 -13.19
CA ASP A 15 -21.95 -14.03 -14.09
C ASP A 15 -20.86 -13.64 -15.12
N GLY A 16 -20.01 -12.68 -14.80
CA GLY A 16 -18.93 -12.21 -15.68
C GLY A 16 -19.37 -11.32 -16.84
N MET A 17 -20.62 -10.83 -16.84
CA MET A 17 -21.17 -9.96 -17.88
C MET A 17 -21.29 -8.50 -17.40
N CYS A 18 -20.82 -7.56 -18.23
CA CYS A 18 -21.05 -6.13 -18.01
C CYS A 18 -22.40 -5.71 -18.62
N PHE A 19 -23.14 -4.85 -17.91
CA PHE A 19 -24.43 -4.32 -18.34
C PHE A 19 -24.43 -2.78 -18.24
N ASN A 20 -25.33 -2.09 -18.97
CA ASN A 20 -25.45 -0.63 -18.93
C ASN A 20 -25.55 -0.04 -17.51
N PHE A 21 -26.19 -0.75 -16.58
CA PHE A 21 -26.38 -0.30 -15.19
C PHE A 21 -25.23 -0.72 -14.23
N THR A 22 -24.29 -1.55 -14.69
CA THR A 22 -23.10 -1.97 -13.93
C THR A 22 -21.79 -1.43 -14.52
N ALA A 23 -21.82 -0.90 -15.75
CA ALA A 23 -20.74 -0.18 -16.39
C ALA A 23 -20.45 1.14 -15.66
N PHE A 24 -19.16 1.42 -15.42
CA PHE A 24 -18.71 2.68 -14.82
C PHE A 24 -18.21 3.65 -15.88
N GLN A 25 -17.12 3.29 -16.57
CA GLN A 25 -16.56 4.03 -17.72
C GLN A 25 -15.53 3.17 -18.48
N PRO A 26 -15.12 3.58 -19.70
CA PRO A 26 -14.00 2.95 -20.42
C PRO A 26 -12.72 2.93 -19.56
N ALA A 27 -12.05 1.78 -19.51
CA ALA A 27 -10.87 1.57 -18.67
C ALA A 27 -9.70 2.46 -19.08
N VAL A 28 -9.60 2.83 -20.36
CA VAL A 28 -8.55 3.73 -20.88
C VAL A 28 -8.52 5.09 -20.17
N ASN A 29 -9.66 5.59 -19.67
CA ASN A 29 -9.70 6.87 -18.96
C ASN A 29 -8.97 6.80 -17.62
N VAL A 30 -9.33 5.82 -16.78
CA VAL A 30 -8.69 5.61 -15.47
C VAL A 30 -7.23 5.18 -15.62
N LEU A 31 -6.90 4.36 -16.63
CA LEU A 31 -5.52 3.99 -16.92
C LEU A 31 -4.66 5.21 -17.37
N ARG A 32 -5.25 6.22 -18.02
CA ARG A 32 -4.57 7.49 -18.33
C ARG A 32 -4.31 8.34 -17.08
N GLU A 33 -5.20 8.33 -16.09
CA GLU A 33 -4.94 8.99 -14.81
C GLU A 33 -3.71 8.37 -14.11
N ILE A 34 -3.59 7.03 -14.12
CA ILE A 34 -2.41 6.31 -13.62
C ILE A 34 -1.15 6.67 -14.45
N GLN A 35 -1.29 6.82 -15.78
CA GLN A 35 -0.17 7.21 -16.64
C GLN A 35 0.34 8.62 -16.31
N VAL A 36 -0.57 9.58 -16.09
CA VAL A 36 -0.22 10.95 -15.66
C VAL A 36 0.38 10.96 -14.26
N PHE A 37 -0.11 10.12 -13.34
CA PHE A 37 0.47 9.96 -12.01
C PHE A 37 1.92 9.44 -12.08
N LEU A 38 2.17 8.36 -12.83
CA LEU A 38 3.52 7.79 -13.00
C LEU A 38 4.46 8.74 -13.78
N GLU A 39 3.95 9.63 -14.63
CA GLU A 39 4.79 10.68 -15.22
C GLU A 39 5.21 11.73 -14.21
N ASN A 40 4.30 12.21 -13.37
CA ASN A 40 4.55 13.31 -12.45
C ASN A 40 5.31 12.88 -11.18
N ASN A 41 5.24 11.61 -10.81
CA ASN A 41 5.91 11.06 -9.63
C ASN A 41 6.86 9.94 -10.09
N LYS A 42 8.16 10.24 -10.14
CA LYS A 42 9.17 9.33 -10.73
C LYS A 42 9.58 8.18 -9.79
N ASP A 43 9.46 8.38 -8.49
CA ASP A 43 9.88 7.42 -7.46
C ASP A 43 8.74 6.49 -7.01
N GLU A 44 7.54 6.70 -7.54
CA GLU A 44 6.35 5.92 -7.17
C GLU A 44 6.20 4.66 -8.05
N VAL A 45 5.77 3.56 -7.42
CA VAL A 45 5.48 2.27 -8.06
C VAL A 45 4.00 1.92 -7.84
N VAL A 46 3.29 1.59 -8.92
CA VAL A 46 1.86 1.24 -8.89
C VAL A 46 1.67 -0.24 -9.17
N THR A 47 0.75 -0.89 -8.46
CA THR A 47 0.26 -2.24 -8.78
C THR A 47 -1.21 -2.18 -9.18
N ILE A 48 -1.57 -2.85 -10.27
CA ILE A 48 -2.95 -3.05 -10.70
C ILE A 48 -3.25 -4.55 -10.67
N ILE A 49 -4.34 -4.93 -10.00
CA ILE A 49 -4.85 -6.31 -9.97
C ILE A 49 -6.19 -6.30 -10.68
N ILE A 50 -6.29 -7.06 -11.78
CA ILE A 50 -7.45 -7.07 -12.67
C ILE A 50 -8.23 -8.36 -12.48
N GLU A 51 -9.45 -8.25 -11.94
CA GLU A 51 -10.47 -9.27 -12.19
C GLU A 51 -10.91 -9.16 -13.66
N ASP A 52 -10.55 -10.17 -14.45
CA ASP A 52 -10.46 -10.10 -15.90
C ASP A 52 -11.46 -11.03 -16.60
N TYR A 53 -12.37 -10.40 -17.33
CA TYR A 53 -13.36 -11.03 -18.19
C TYR A 53 -13.18 -10.65 -19.66
N VAL A 54 -12.06 -10.00 -20.03
CA VAL A 54 -11.78 -9.56 -21.40
C VAL A 54 -11.45 -10.75 -22.29
N LYS A 55 -12.30 -11.02 -23.29
CA LYS A 55 -12.16 -12.08 -24.30
C LYS A 55 -11.72 -11.56 -25.66
N SER A 56 -11.80 -10.25 -25.93
CA SER A 56 -11.28 -9.69 -27.18
C SER A 56 -9.76 -9.94 -27.33
N PRO A 57 -9.29 -10.33 -28.54
CA PRO A 57 -7.87 -10.63 -28.75
C PRO A 57 -6.97 -9.42 -28.47
N LYS A 58 -6.02 -9.61 -27.54
CA LYS A 58 -5.08 -8.57 -27.07
C LYS A 58 -5.78 -7.38 -26.39
N GLY A 59 -6.98 -7.55 -25.84
CA GLY A 59 -7.78 -6.45 -25.29
C GLY A 59 -7.06 -5.67 -24.18
N LEU A 60 -6.38 -6.36 -23.25
CA LEU A 60 -5.63 -5.70 -22.19
C LEU A 60 -4.36 -5.02 -22.75
N THR A 61 -3.57 -5.72 -23.58
CA THR A 61 -2.40 -5.10 -24.24
C THR A 61 -2.78 -3.83 -25.01
N LYS A 62 -3.92 -3.83 -25.73
CA LYS A 62 -4.41 -2.67 -26.48
C LYS A 62 -4.78 -1.52 -25.56
N VAL A 63 -5.55 -1.74 -24.49
CA VAL A 63 -6.00 -0.65 -23.61
C VAL A 63 -4.83 -0.05 -22.80
N PHE A 64 -3.88 -0.87 -22.34
CA PHE A 64 -2.65 -0.39 -21.67
C PHE A 64 -1.73 0.39 -22.62
N ASN A 65 -1.63 -0.02 -23.89
CA ASN A 65 -0.92 0.75 -24.92
C ASN A 65 -1.64 2.09 -25.21
N ALA A 66 -2.96 2.10 -25.37
CA ALA A 66 -3.77 3.30 -25.63
C ALA A 66 -3.81 4.30 -24.45
N ALA A 67 -3.54 3.80 -23.24
CA ALA A 67 -3.32 4.61 -22.04
C ALA A 67 -1.86 5.09 -21.88
N GLY A 68 -0.91 4.59 -22.68
CA GLY A 68 0.51 4.95 -22.59
C GLY A 68 1.29 4.30 -21.44
N LEU A 69 0.74 3.24 -20.82
CA LEU A 69 1.30 2.60 -19.63
C LEU A 69 2.39 1.56 -19.91
N GLN A 70 2.46 1.02 -21.14
CA GLN A 70 3.37 -0.07 -21.50
C GLN A 70 4.84 0.19 -21.15
N LYS A 71 5.29 1.45 -21.26
CA LYS A 71 6.65 1.89 -20.93
C LYS A 71 7.01 1.86 -19.43
N PHE A 72 6.01 1.66 -18.56
CA PHE A 72 6.19 1.49 -17.13
C PHE A 72 6.09 0.02 -16.68
N MET A 73 5.64 -0.89 -17.55
CA MET A 73 5.32 -2.26 -17.11
C MET A 73 6.55 -3.04 -16.65
N PHE A 74 6.47 -3.60 -15.45
CA PHE A 74 7.45 -4.57 -14.96
C PHE A 74 7.25 -5.92 -15.67
N PRO A 75 8.28 -6.48 -16.33
CA PRO A 75 8.11 -7.62 -17.21
C PRO A 75 8.00 -8.95 -16.44
N VAL A 76 7.06 -9.80 -16.85
CA VAL A 76 6.85 -11.16 -16.31
C VAL A 76 8.12 -12.03 -16.29
N THR A 77 9.06 -11.80 -17.21
CA THR A 77 10.35 -12.49 -17.28
C THR A 77 11.27 -12.19 -16.09
N ARG A 78 11.09 -11.05 -15.40
CA ARG A 78 11.84 -10.66 -14.20
C ARG A 78 11.06 -10.92 -12.89
N MET A 79 9.80 -11.35 -12.96
CA MET A 79 9.03 -11.68 -11.76
C MET A 79 9.56 -12.98 -11.12
N PRO A 80 9.72 -13.03 -9.79
CA PRO A 80 10.27 -14.20 -9.12
C PRO A 80 9.34 -15.41 -9.22
N LYS A 81 9.94 -16.58 -9.02
CA LYS A 81 9.25 -17.88 -9.05
C LYS A 81 9.53 -18.61 -7.75
N ASN A 82 8.63 -19.51 -7.37
CA ASN A 82 8.80 -20.43 -6.24
C ASN A 82 9.15 -19.72 -4.91
N GLY A 83 8.50 -18.59 -4.63
CA GLY A 83 8.69 -17.85 -3.38
C GLY A 83 9.90 -16.93 -3.32
N GLY A 84 10.67 -16.81 -4.42
CA GLY A 84 11.83 -15.90 -4.47
C GLY A 84 11.47 -14.43 -4.29
N ASP A 85 12.49 -13.65 -3.91
CA ASP A 85 12.39 -12.22 -3.65
C ASP A 85 12.13 -11.41 -4.93
N TRP A 86 11.38 -10.33 -4.76
CA TRP A 86 11.18 -9.33 -5.81
C TRP A 86 12.40 -8.39 -5.88
N PRO A 87 12.71 -7.79 -7.04
CA PRO A 87 13.70 -6.72 -7.10
C PRO A 87 13.38 -5.58 -6.15
N ALA A 88 14.40 -4.86 -5.71
CA ALA A 88 14.21 -3.67 -4.89
C ALA A 88 13.35 -2.63 -5.66
N LEU A 89 12.52 -1.86 -4.93
CA LEU A 89 11.74 -0.78 -5.55
C LEU A 89 12.65 0.20 -6.29
N ASP A 90 13.83 0.50 -5.74
CA ASP A 90 14.85 1.34 -6.37
C ASP A 90 15.31 0.79 -7.73
N ASP A 91 15.46 -0.53 -7.90
CA ASP A 91 15.82 -1.15 -9.19
C ASP A 91 14.67 -1.01 -10.20
N MET A 92 13.43 -1.12 -9.74
CA MET A 92 12.23 -0.92 -10.57
C MET A 92 12.12 0.55 -10.99
N ILE A 93 12.43 1.48 -10.08
CA ILE A 93 12.40 2.92 -10.29
C ILE A 93 13.47 3.37 -11.28
N GLN A 94 14.74 2.98 -11.06
CA GLN A 94 15.87 3.31 -11.93
C GLN A 94 15.67 2.81 -13.37
N GLN A 95 14.99 1.68 -13.55
CA GLN A 95 14.67 1.10 -14.86
C GLN A 95 13.33 1.60 -15.44
N ASN A 96 12.64 2.51 -14.74
CA ASN A 96 11.30 3.01 -15.03
C ASN A 96 10.24 1.89 -15.17
N GLN A 97 10.47 0.70 -14.61
CA GLN A 97 9.57 -0.46 -14.62
C GLN A 97 8.64 -0.44 -13.39
N ARG A 98 7.92 0.68 -13.24
CA ARG A 98 7.18 1.08 -12.03
C ARG A 98 5.70 0.73 -12.04
N LEU A 99 5.26 -0.18 -12.91
CA LEU A 99 3.89 -0.66 -12.99
C LEU A 99 3.83 -2.20 -12.99
N LEU A 100 3.35 -2.79 -11.90
CA LEU A 100 3.01 -4.21 -11.87
C LEU A 100 1.55 -4.38 -12.30
N VAL A 101 1.27 -5.36 -13.17
CA VAL A 101 -0.10 -5.68 -13.60
C VAL A 101 -0.33 -7.17 -13.48
N PHE A 102 -1.33 -7.53 -12.70
CA PHE A 102 -1.80 -8.90 -12.50
C PHE A 102 -3.22 -9.07 -13.07
N THR A 103 -3.55 -10.28 -13.53
CA THR A 103 -4.87 -10.65 -14.06
C THR A 103 -5.32 -11.99 -13.50
N SER A 104 -6.63 -12.13 -13.29
CA SER A 104 -7.27 -13.39 -12.90
C SER A 104 -7.42 -14.40 -14.06
N ASP A 105 -7.26 -14.00 -15.32
CA ASP A 105 -7.34 -14.92 -16.47
C ASP A 105 -5.95 -15.49 -16.78
N ARG A 106 -5.78 -16.79 -16.53
CA ARG A 106 -4.51 -17.53 -16.70
C ARG A 106 -3.96 -17.48 -18.12
N SER A 107 -4.80 -17.30 -19.14
CA SER A 107 -4.37 -17.28 -20.53
C SER A 107 -3.55 -16.03 -20.88
N LYS A 108 -3.75 -14.92 -20.16
CA LYS A 108 -3.17 -13.60 -20.43
C LYS A 108 -1.67 -13.52 -20.21
N GLU A 109 -1.11 -14.36 -19.37
CA GLU A 109 0.35 -14.40 -19.18
C GLU A 109 1.07 -14.90 -20.43
N ALA A 110 0.56 -15.98 -21.03
CA ALA A 110 1.10 -16.54 -22.26
C ALA A 110 0.71 -15.72 -23.50
N THR A 111 -0.51 -15.16 -23.53
CA THR A 111 -1.05 -14.49 -24.72
C THR A 111 -0.79 -12.99 -24.76
N GLU A 112 -0.70 -12.30 -23.62
CA GLU A 112 -0.60 -10.83 -23.51
C GLU A 112 0.60 -10.36 -22.67
N GLY A 113 1.31 -11.28 -22.00
CA GLY A 113 2.46 -10.94 -21.15
C GLY A 113 2.09 -10.31 -19.80
N ILE A 114 0.84 -10.48 -19.36
CA ILE A 114 0.31 -9.91 -18.11
C ILE A 114 0.23 -11.00 -17.05
N ALA A 115 0.78 -10.76 -15.86
CA ALA A 115 1.04 -11.79 -14.86
C ALA A 115 -0.24 -12.47 -14.35
N TYR A 116 -0.29 -13.80 -14.37
CA TYR A 116 -1.43 -14.52 -13.78
C TYR A 116 -1.35 -14.45 -12.25
N GLN A 117 -2.30 -13.79 -11.59
CA GLN A 117 -2.16 -13.37 -10.19
C GLN A 117 -1.82 -14.52 -9.24
N TRP A 118 -2.56 -15.63 -9.32
CA TRP A 118 -2.39 -16.80 -8.45
C TRP A 118 -1.14 -17.64 -8.75
N LYS A 119 -0.30 -17.22 -9.71
CA LYS A 119 1.08 -17.73 -9.86
C LYS A 119 2.06 -17.04 -8.92
N TYR A 120 1.76 -15.83 -8.46
CA TYR A 120 2.67 -14.95 -7.73
C TYR A 120 2.21 -14.62 -6.30
N MET A 121 0.90 -14.57 -6.07
CA MET A 121 0.31 -14.28 -4.75
C MET A 121 -0.64 -15.36 -4.25
N VAL A 122 -0.71 -15.52 -2.92
CA VAL A 122 -1.87 -16.14 -2.24
C VAL A 122 -2.92 -15.10 -1.93
N GLU A 123 -4.18 -15.50 -1.94
CA GLU A 123 -5.34 -14.63 -1.73
C GLU A 123 -6.39 -15.32 -0.84
N ASN A 124 -6.92 -14.61 0.16
CA ASN A 124 -8.03 -15.09 0.96
C ASN A 124 -9.38 -14.91 0.25
N GLN A 125 -10.37 -15.67 0.66
CA GLN A 125 -11.73 -15.57 0.15
C GLN A 125 -12.24 -14.13 0.32
N TYR A 126 -12.86 -13.60 -0.73
CA TYR A 126 -13.51 -12.29 -0.70
C TYR A 126 -14.93 -12.39 -0.13
N GLY A 127 -15.55 -11.24 0.13
CA GLY A 127 -16.98 -11.18 0.48
C GLY A 127 -17.28 -11.69 1.90
N ASN A 128 -18.55 -12.02 2.14
CA ASN A 128 -19.02 -12.55 3.44
C ASN A 128 -18.41 -13.92 3.79
N GLY A 129 -17.87 -14.63 2.79
CA GLY A 129 -17.05 -15.82 2.98
C GLY A 129 -15.67 -15.51 3.59
N GLY A 130 -15.10 -14.35 3.27
CA GLY A 130 -13.82 -13.86 3.79
C GLY A 130 -13.87 -13.24 5.19
N LEU A 131 -14.97 -12.58 5.52
CA LEU A 131 -15.17 -11.87 6.80
C LEU A 131 -15.44 -12.81 8.00
N LYS A 132 -14.52 -13.76 8.24
CA LYS A 132 -14.57 -14.69 9.38
C LYS A 132 -13.61 -14.23 10.48
N VAL A 133 -14.16 -13.85 11.63
CA VAL A 133 -13.36 -13.39 12.79
C VAL A 133 -12.35 -14.47 13.18
N GLY A 134 -11.07 -14.07 13.31
CA GLY A 134 -9.97 -14.95 13.68
C GLY A 134 -9.53 -15.96 12.61
N ALA A 135 -10.11 -15.93 11.40
CA ALA A 135 -9.77 -16.85 10.33
C ALA A 135 -9.43 -16.10 9.02
N CYS A 136 -8.70 -16.78 8.14
CA CYS A 136 -8.36 -16.27 6.82
C CYS A 136 -8.49 -17.43 5.79
N PRO A 137 -9.73 -17.81 5.42
CA PRO A 137 -9.97 -18.88 4.46
C PRO A 137 -9.38 -18.51 3.09
N ASN A 138 -8.74 -19.44 2.38
CA ASN A 138 -8.20 -19.17 1.05
C ASN A 138 -9.31 -19.00 0.00
N ARG A 139 -9.08 -18.17 -1.02
CA ARG A 139 -9.94 -18.10 -2.21
C ARG A 139 -9.81 -19.40 -3.01
N ALA A 140 -10.91 -19.87 -3.62
CA ALA A 140 -10.93 -21.15 -4.33
C ALA A 140 -9.97 -21.24 -5.54
N GLN A 141 -9.71 -20.11 -6.23
CA GLN A 141 -8.75 -20.05 -7.33
C GLN A 141 -7.29 -19.89 -6.86
N SER A 142 -7.07 -19.53 -5.60
CA SER A 142 -5.75 -19.35 -4.99
C SER A 142 -5.20 -20.68 -4.48
N ALA A 143 -3.88 -20.79 -4.41
CA ALA A 143 -3.23 -21.75 -3.53
C ALA A 143 -3.61 -21.48 -2.05
N PRO A 144 -3.48 -22.46 -1.13
CA PRO A 144 -3.67 -22.23 0.30
C PRO A 144 -2.79 -21.07 0.80
N MET A 145 -3.26 -20.28 1.76
CA MET A 145 -2.52 -19.11 2.27
C MET A 145 -1.08 -19.46 2.70
N SER A 146 -0.88 -20.66 3.24
CA SER A 146 0.41 -21.19 3.68
C SER A 146 1.38 -21.54 2.54
N ASP A 147 0.98 -21.50 1.27
CA ASP A 147 1.86 -21.74 0.11
C ASP A 147 2.91 -20.63 -0.04
N LYS A 148 4.12 -20.91 0.45
CA LYS A 148 5.29 -20.03 0.33
C LYS A 148 5.92 -20.04 -1.07
N SER A 149 5.48 -20.88 -2.01
CA SER A 149 5.93 -20.82 -3.41
C SER A 149 5.36 -19.61 -4.19
N LYS A 150 4.38 -18.91 -3.59
CA LYS A 150 3.91 -17.57 -3.98
C LYS A 150 4.54 -16.60 -2.99
N SER A 151 5.36 -15.63 -3.41
CA SER A 151 5.99 -14.72 -2.44
C SER A 151 5.03 -13.67 -1.88
N LEU A 152 4.04 -13.24 -2.67
CA LEU A 152 3.11 -12.17 -2.32
C LEU A 152 1.85 -12.67 -1.57
N VAL A 153 1.23 -11.78 -0.79
CA VAL A 153 -0.01 -12.00 -0.04
C VAL A 153 -1.01 -10.85 -0.31
N LEU A 154 -2.20 -11.19 -0.79
CA LEU A 154 -3.36 -10.29 -0.95
C LEU A 154 -4.43 -10.64 0.10
N VAL A 155 -4.94 -9.62 0.80
CA VAL A 155 -6.04 -9.75 1.76
C VAL A 155 -7.25 -8.93 1.33
N ASN A 156 -8.35 -9.61 1.00
CA ASN A 156 -9.69 -9.08 0.86
C ASN A 156 -10.36 -8.94 2.24
N HIS A 157 -10.88 -7.76 2.54
CA HIS A 157 -11.72 -7.48 3.70
C HIS A 157 -12.88 -6.55 3.27
N PHE A 158 -13.91 -7.15 2.68
CA PHE A 158 -15.14 -6.49 2.26
C PHE A 158 -16.29 -7.52 2.15
N PRO A 159 -17.56 -7.11 2.35
CA PRO A 159 -18.74 -7.97 2.21
C PRO A 159 -19.10 -8.25 0.73
N ASP A 160 -20.06 -9.14 0.46
CA ASP A 160 -20.46 -9.44 -0.94
C ASP A 160 -21.13 -8.24 -1.65
N ALA A 161 -21.71 -7.32 -0.88
CA ALA A 161 -22.40 -6.13 -1.38
C ALA A 161 -21.82 -4.88 -0.66
N PRO A 162 -21.25 -3.91 -1.40
CA PRO A 162 -20.55 -2.79 -0.79
C PRO A 162 -21.50 -1.84 -0.05
N ASP A 163 -21.25 -1.64 1.25
CA ASP A 163 -22.03 -0.76 2.13
C ASP A 163 -21.16 0.35 2.74
N LEU A 164 -21.46 1.61 2.38
CA LEU A 164 -20.73 2.81 2.77
C LEU A 164 -20.81 3.13 4.28
N VAL A 165 -21.84 2.65 4.98
CA VAL A 165 -22.05 2.83 6.41
C VAL A 165 -21.29 1.76 7.18
N VAL A 166 -21.38 0.51 6.74
CA VAL A 166 -20.70 -0.64 7.37
C VAL A 166 -19.18 -0.58 7.17
N ALA A 167 -18.70 -0.13 6.00
CA ALA A 167 -17.27 0.02 5.71
C ALA A 167 -16.52 0.88 6.73
N CYS A 168 -17.18 1.90 7.32
CA CYS A 168 -16.60 2.73 8.39
C CYS A 168 -16.14 1.89 9.61
N ARG A 169 -16.92 0.88 9.98
CA ARG A 169 -16.58 -0.01 11.10
C ARG A 169 -15.65 -1.13 10.67
N GLN A 170 -15.88 -1.72 9.49
CA GLN A 170 -15.06 -2.84 8.98
C GLN A 170 -13.60 -2.44 8.79
N ASN A 171 -13.35 -1.31 8.11
CA ASN A 171 -12.01 -0.84 7.78
C ASN A 171 -11.16 -0.41 8.99
N SER A 172 -11.65 -0.58 10.22
CA SER A 172 -11.03 -0.11 11.46
C SER A 172 -10.50 -1.29 12.28
N GLY A 173 -11.01 -1.53 13.49
CA GLY A 173 -10.60 -2.67 14.33
C GLY A 173 -10.70 -4.04 13.63
N PRO A 174 -11.82 -4.40 12.99
CA PRO A 174 -11.98 -5.68 12.28
C PRO A 174 -10.96 -5.91 11.16
N LEU A 175 -10.58 -4.86 10.42
CA LEU A 175 -9.53 -4.96 9.40
C LEU A 175 -8.17 -5.31 10.02
N LEU A 176 -7.83 -4.70 11.16
CA LEU A 176 -6.60 -5.01 11.90
C LEU A 176 -6.58 -6.45 12.45
N GLU A 177 -7.74 -6.98 12.83
CA GLU A 177 -7.89 -8.39 13.21
C GLU A 177 -7.73 -9.32 11.99
N SER A 178 -8.34 -8.98 10.84
CA SER A 178 -8.22 -9.76 9.61
C SER A 178 -6.79 -9.83 9.08
N ILE A 179 -6.02 -8.72 9.04
CA ILE A 179 -4.62 -8.79 8.57
C ILE A 179 -3.75 -9.65 9.50
N LYS A 180 -4.04 -9.67 10.81
CA LYS A 180 -3.33 -10.51 11.79
C LYS A 180 -3.69 -12.00 11.64
N ALA A 181 -4.97 -12.31 11.44
CA ALA A 181 -5.42 -13.68 11.13
C ALA A 181 -4.81 -14.18 9.81
N CYS A 182 -4.77 -13.32 8.78
CA CYS A 182 -4.16 -13.65 7.50
C CYS A 182 -2.64 -13.75 7.58
N TYR A 183 -1.94 -12.97 8.39
CA TYR A 183 -0.51 -13.13 8.66
C TYR A 183 -0.20 -14.55 9.19
N GLN A 184 -0.98 -15.04 10.15
CA GLN A 184 -0.82 -16.40 10.68
C GLN A 184 -1.11 -17.46 9.61
N ALA A 185 -2.24 -17.34 8.91
CA ALA A 185 -2.63 -18.28 7.85
C ALA A 185 -1.64 -18.28 6.66
N ALA A 186 -1.00 -17.15 6.37
CA ALA A 186 0.00 -16.99 5.32
C ALA A 186 1.38 -17.59 5.68
N GLY A 187 1.49 -18.24 6.84
CA GLY A 187 2.74 -18.81 7.34
C GLY A 187 3.72 -17.73 7.81
N GLN A 188 3.21 -16.76 8.58
CA GLN A 188 3.94 -15.60 9.13
C GLN A 188 4.44 -14.63 8.05
N ARG A 189 3.59 -14.30 7.09
CA ARG A 189 3.86 -13.31 6.03
C ARG A 189 2.77 -12.25 6.04
N TRP A 190 3.15 -10.99 6.19
CA TRP A 190 2.19 -9.89 6.22
C TRP A 190 1.66 -9.57 4.83
N PRO A 191 0.44 -9.01 4.71
CA PRO A 191 -0.13 -8.64 3.42
C PRO A 191 0.73 -7.62 2.68
N ASN A 192 1.00 -7.88 1.39
CA ASN A 192 1.55 -6.88 0.47
C ASN A 192 0.44 -5.99 -0.08
N PHE A 193 -0.77 -6.53 -0.20
CA PHE A 193 -1.95 -5.84 -0.72
C PHE A 193 -3.14 -6.08 0.21
N ILE A 194 -3.94 -5.02 0.43
CA ILE A 194 -5.14 -5.05 1.26
C ILE A 194 -6.27 -4.41 0.43
N ALA A 195 -7.28 -5.20 0.08
CA ALA A 195 -8.45 -4.77 -0.65
C ALA A 195 -9.63 -4.57 0.31
N VAL A 196 -10.24 -3.39 0.27
CA VAL A 196 -11.40 -3.00 1.09
C VAL A 196 -12.36 -2.14 0.28
N ASP A 197 -13.63 -2.15 0.68
CA ASP A 197 -14.60 -1.18 0.19
C ASP A 197 -14.37 0.21 0.79
N PHE A 198 -14.56 1.25 -0.02
CA PHE A 198 -14.53 2.66 0.40
C PHE A 198 -13.33 3.03 1.29
N TYR A 199 -12.09 2.70 0.89
CA TYR A 199 -10.85 2.81 1.69
C TYR A 199 -10.60 4.10 2.52
N LYS A 200 -11.27 5.21 2.18
CA LYS A 200 -11.26 6.49 2.92
C LYS A 200 -12.26 6.55 4.09
N ARG A 201 -12.96 5.46 4.42
CA ARG A 201 -13.99 5.38 5.47
C ARG A 201 -13.49 4.50 6.60
N SER A 202 -13.40 5.06 7.80
CA SER A 202 -13.02 4.39 9.04
C SER A 202 -13.50 5.22 10.25
N ASP A 203 -13.61 4.59 11.43
CA ASP A 203 -13.63 5.29 12.73
C ASP A 203 -12.23 5.40 13.36
N GLY A 204 -11.27 4.59 12.90
CA GLY A 204 -9.85 4.67 13.29
C GLY A 204 -8.92 5.08 12.16
N GLY A 205 -7.66 4.66 12.24
CA GLY A 205 -6.64 4.90 11.21
C GLY A 205 -6.88 4.17 9.88
N GLY A 206 -7.89 3.31 9.81
CA GLY A 206 -8.45 2.79 8.56
C GLY A 206 -7.57 1.79 7.82
N ALA A 207 -7.87 1.59 6.53
CA ALA A 207 -6.96 0.92 5.59
C ALA A 207 -5.54 1.53 5.57
N PRO A 208 -5.34 2.87 5.70
CA PRO A 208 -4.01 3.45 5.89
C PRO A 208 -3.22 2.81 7.05
N GLN A 209 -3.82 2.68 8.24
CA GLN A 209 -3.18 2.05 9.40
C GLN A 209 -2.91 0.56 9.17
N ALA A 210 -3.81 -0.17 8.52
CA ALA A 210 -3.60 -1.59 8.21
C ALA A 210 -2.38 -1.84 7.30
N VAL A 211 -2.16 -0.94 6.33
CA VAL A 211 -0.94 -0.93 5.50
C VAL A 211 0.29 -0.59 6.34
N ASP A 212 0.21 0.39 7.24
CA ASP A 212 1.36 0.81 8.06
C ASP A 212 1.80 -0.25 9.07
N VAL A 213 0.87 -1.03 9.62
CA VAL A 213 1.13 -2.22 10.46
C VAL A 213 1.85 -3.29 9.65
N SER A 214 1.34 -3.60 8.44
CA SER A 214 1.92 -4.62 7.57
C SER A 214 3.33 -4.24 7.13
N ASN A 215 3.53 -3.00 6.67
CA ASN A 215 4.82 -2.46 6.26
C ASN A 215 5.81 -2.36 7.44
N GLY A 216 5.37 -1.89 8.61
CA GLY A 216 6.21 -1.80 9.80
C GLY A 216 6.76 -3.17 10.21
N ASN A 217 5.91 -4.20 10.19
CA ASN A 217 6.34 -5.55 10.50
C ASN A 217 7.23 -6.17 9.40
N LEU A 218 6.93 -5.94 8.11
CA LEU A 218 7.75 -6.45 6.99
C LEU A 218 9.16 -5.86 6.95
N ILE A 219 9.29 -4.56 7.26
CA ILE A 219 10.53 -3.82 7.08
C ILE A 219 11.40 -3.88 8.34
N CYS A 220 10.81 -3.75 9.52
CA CYS A 220 11.55 -3.57 10.77
C CYS A 220 10.99 -4.34 11.98
N GLY A 221 9.99 -5.21 11.79
CA GLY A 221 9.38 -5.97 12.89
C GLY A 221 8.59 -5.14 13.91
N CYS A 222 8.21 -3.90 13.59
CA CYS A 222 7.48 -3.01 14.50
C CYS A 222 5.99 -2.88 14.16
N ASP A 223 5.17 -2.58 15.17
CA ASP A 223 3.71 -2.42 15.03
C ASP A 223 3.24 -1.32 14.06
N ASN A 224 4.12 -0.41 13.63
CA ASN A 224 3.85 0.56 12.58
C ASN A 224 5.15 1.12 11.98
N PHE A 225 5.05 1.74 10.81
CA PHE A 225 6.19 2.34 10.10
C PHE A 225 6.85 3.53 10.84
N ALA A 226 6.13 4.29 11.67
CA ALA A 226 6.73 5.39 12.43
C ALA A 226 7.70 4.87 13.50
N ALA A 227 7.39 3.73 14.12
CA ALA A 227 8.28 3.04 15.04
C ALA A 227 9.55 2.51 14.34
N CYS A 228 9.51 2.15 13.05
CA CYS A 228 10.73 1.79 12.31
C CYS A 228 11.76 2.93 12.29
N LYS A 229 11.30 4.19 12.20
CA LYS A 229 12.20 5.35 12.22
C LYS A 229 12.85 5.51 13.58
N LEU A 230 12.07 5.41 14.66
CA LEU A 230 12.60 5.49 16.02
C LEU A 230 13.63 4.40 16.29
N VAL A 231 13.38 3.15 15.90
CA VAL A 231 14.38 2.07 16.04
C VAL A 231 15.64 2.33 15.20
N HIS A 232 15.50 2.93 14.00
CA HIS A 232 16.65 3.30 13.18
C HIS A 232 17.46 4.46 13.77
N ASP A 233 16.76 5.49 14.27
CA ASP A 233 17.36 6.66 14.90
C ASP A 233 18.01 6.28 16.25
N ASP A 234 17.37 5.45 17.07
CA ASP A 234 17.93 4.86 18.30
C ASP A 234 19.15 3.97 18.00
N LEU A 235 19.14 3.20 16.90
CA LEU A 235 20.30 2.42 16.46
C LEU A 235 21.43 3.31 15.95
N ILE A 236 21.12 4.40 15.24
CA ILE A 236 22.12 5.40 14.82
C ILE A 236 22.69 6.11 16.05
N GLU A 237 21.88 6.51 17.03
CA GLU A 237 22.35 7.12 18.27
C GLU A 237 23.12 6.10 19.14
N LEU A 238 22.77 4.82 19.11
CA LEU A 238 23.55 3.77 19.76
C LEU A 238 24.88 3.52 19.05
N VAL A 239 24.93 3.49 17.72
CA VAL A 239 26.16 3.36 16.93
C VAL A 239 27.04 4.61 17.11
N LEU A 240 26.49 5.81 16.90
CA LEU A 240 27.21 7.07 17.12
C LEU A 240 27.64 7.22 18.58
N SER A 241 26.85 6.80 19.57
CA SER A 241 27.29 6.83 20.97
C SER A 241 28.27 5.71 21.32
N THR A 242 28.32 4.59 20.59
CA THR A 242 29.34 3.54 20.79
C THR A 242 30.64 3.82 20.04
N ASP A 243 30.56 4.55 18.93
CA ASP A 243 31.67 5.17 18.21
C ASP A 243 32.22 6.37 18.98
N LEU A 244 31.38 7.26 19.51
CA LEU A 244 31.78 8.29 20.48
C LEU A 244 32.40 7.64 21.71
N LYS A 245 31.77 6.63 22.34
CA LYS A 245 32.42 5.84 23.41
C LYS A 245 33.66 5.07 22.94
N HIS A 246 33.95 4.93 21.64
CA HIS A 246 35.22 4.38 21.13
C HIS A 246 36.26 5.44 20.83
N ILE A 247 35.83 6.65 20.45
CA ILE A 247 36.64 7.86 20.31
C ILE A 247 37.03 8.31 21.72
N ASP A 248 36.08 8.51 22.63
CA ASP A 248 36.28 8.69 24.07
C ASP A 248 37.18 7.58 24.62
N ARG A 249 36.93 6.27 24.42
CA ARG A 249 37.87 5.22 24.91
C ARG A 249 39.21 5.12 24.15
N LYS A 250 39.42 5.88 23.07
CA LYS A 250 40.71 6.06 22.40
C LYS A 250 41.42 7.31 22.93
N GLU A 251 40.71 8.41 23.09
CA GLU A 251 41.19 9.65 23.72
C GLU A 251 41.47 9.41 25.20
N GLU A 252 40.56 8.80 25.97
CA GLU A 252 40.82 8.26 27.30
C GLU A 252 41.99 7.27 27.30
N ARG A 253 42.22 6.45 26.27
CA ARG A 253 43.45 5.62 26.23
C ARG A 253 44.71 6.45 26.01
N GLN A 254 44.64 7.47 25.15
CA GLN A 254 45.73 8.42 24.91
C GLN A 254 46.03 9.22 26.18
N ILE A 255 44.98 9.73 26.84
CA ILE A 255 44.97 10.50 28.08
C ILE A 255 45.33 9.60 29.27
N THR A 256 44.99 8.32 29.28
CA THR A 256 45.40 7.35 30.32
C THR A 256 46.86 6.93 30.14
N TYR A 257 47.37 6.86 28.91
CA TYR A 257 48.82 6.84 28.69
C TYR A 257 49.48 8.13 29.24
N GLN A 258 48.83 9.29 29.09
CA GLN A 258 49.29 10.58 29.63
C GLN A 258 49.01 10.80 31.14
N SER A 259 48.14 10.00 31.78
CA SER A 259 47.62 10.22 33.15
C SER A 259 47.88 9.06 34.11
N LEU A 260 48.29 7.88 33.61
CA LEU A 260 49.12 6.96 34.39
C LEU A 260 50.47 7.60 34.73
N GLU A 261 50.94 8.58 33.94
CA GLU A 261 52.02 9.50 34.32
C GLU A 261 51.56 10.63 35.28
N ASN A 262 50.26 10.96 35.34
CA ASN A 262 49.71 12.09 36.10
C ASN A 262 48.60 11.71 37.09
N SER A 263 48.91 10.77 38.01
CA SER A 263 48.29 10.62 39.34
C SER A 263 46.83 10.13 39.41
N ARG A 264 46.51 9.15 40.26
CA ARG A 264 46.07 9.42 41.66
C ARG A 264 45.15 10.65 41.81
N ARG A 265 43.84 10.52 41.56
CA ARG A 265 42.71 10.97 42.44
C ARG A 265 41.33 10.90 41.74
N ASN A 266 40.44 10.08 42.31
CA ASN A 266 38.97 10.16 42.55
C ASN A 266 38.08 10.98 41.57
N GLU A 267 37.00 10.46 40.96
CA GLU A 267 35.69 9.96 41.52
C GLU A 267 34.80 11.10 42.12
N ASP A 268 33.47 11.25 41.87
CA ASP A 268 32.50 10.48 41.05
C ASP A 268 31.14 11.23 40.74
N ARG A 269 30.38 10.76 39.72
CA ARG A 269 28.89 10.73 39.35
C ARG A 269 27.79 11.74 39.83
N LYS A 270 26.83 12.22 38.96
CA LYS A 270 25.47 11.74 38.44
C LYS A 270 24.27 11.74 39.46
N ALA A 271 22.95 11.89 39.16
CA ALA A 271 22.07 12.46 38.07
C ALA A 271 20.55 12.44 38.52
N GLU A 272 19.53 13.01 37.81
CA GLU A 272 18.62 12.47 36.74
C GLU A 272 17.09 12.70 37.08
N ASP A 273 16.14 12.14 36.29
CA ASP A 273 14.65 11.98 36.47
C ASP A 273 13.66 13.14 36.09
N THR A 274 12.38 12.96 35.63
CA THR A 274 11.54 11.80 35.17
C THR A 274 10.38 12.23 34.19
N ASN A 275 9.51 11.30 33.73
CA ASN A 275 8.53 11.45 32.61
C ASN A 275 7.00 11.31 33.01
N GLN A 276 6.07 11.59 32.08
CA GLN A 276 4.59 11.66 32.22
C GLN A 276 3.80 10.43 31.67
N GLY A 277 2.45 10.48 31.73
CA GLY A 277 1.53 9.58 30.98
C GLY A 277 0.07 10.09 30.89
N GLU A 278 -0.67 9.74 29.82
CA GLU A 278 -2.04 10.24 29.52
C GLU A 278 -2.96 9.18 28.86
N ARG A 279 -4.25 9.48 28.61
CA ARG A 279 -5.35 8.50 28.39
C ARG A 279 -6.20 8.74 27.11
N SER A 280 -6.83 7.68 26.59
CA SER A 280 -7.48 7.63 25.24
C SER A 280 -9.01 7.86 25.22
N VAL A 281 -9.55 8.25 24.04
CA VAL A 281 -10.97 8.62 23.74
C VAL A 281 -11.53 7.80 22.57
N LYS A 282 -12.86 7.56 22.53
CA LYS A 282 -13.54 6.74 21.48
C LYS A 282 -13.98 7.56 20.25
N PRO A 283 -14.00 6.97 19.03
CA PRO A 283 -14.35 7.65 17.78
C PRO A 283 -15.84 7.59 17.36
N ASP A 284 -16.19 8.35 16.31
CA ASP A 284 -17.53 8.54 15.74
C ASP A 284 -17.60 8.09 14.26
N CYS A 285 -18.53 7.18 13.94
CA CYS A 285 -18.79 6.67 12.58
C CYS A 285 -20.04 7.30 11.90
N THR A 286 -20.56 8.42 12.41
CA THR A 286 -21.81 9.02 11.91
C THR A 286 -21.70 9.39 10.41
N PRO A 287 -22.70 9.05 9.56
CA PRO A 287 -22.59 9.26 8.13
C PRO A 287 -22.41 10.73 7.72
N TYR A 288 -21.23 11.07 7.18
CA TYR A 288 -21.00 12.32 6.45
C TYR A 288 -21.84 12.38 5.16
N LEU A 289 -23.11 12.77 5.27
CA LEU A 289 -24.02 13.04 4.14
C LEU A 289 -23.91 14.49 3.61
N HIS A 290 -23.10 15.35 4.24
CA HIS A 290 -22.96 16.76 3.89
C HIS A 290 -21.53 17.17 3.50
N ARG A 291 -20.98 16.62 2.39
CA ARG A 291 -19.90 17.31 1.65
C ARG A 291 -19.68 16.96 0.16
N GLN A 292 -20.67 16.39 -0.55
CA GLN A 292 -20.59 16.19 -2.02
C GLN A 292 -21.62 17.01 -2.83
N ASN A 293 -22.67 17.55 -2.20
CA ASN A 293 -23.73 18.30 -2.90
C ASN A 293 -23.42 19.78 -3.20
N GLN A 294 -22.23 20.29 -2.86
CA GLN A 294 -21.82 21.66 -3.22
C GLN A 294 -21.05 21.73 -4.55
N THR A 295 -20.20 20.76 -4.86
CA THR A 295 -19.37 20.77 -6.09
C THR A 295 -20.13 20.47 -7.39
N GLN A 296 -21.38 20.00 -7.33
CA GLN A 296 -22.22 19.81 -8.53
C GLN A 296 -23.22 20.96 -8.80
N ARG A 297 -23.38 21.94 -7.91
CA ARG A 297 -24.32 23.07 -8.13
C ARG A 297 -23.70 24.30 -8.79
N GLU A 298 -22.37 24.38 -8.89
CA GLU A 298 -21.66 25.53 -9.46
C GLU A 298 -21.33 25.39 -10.95
N ALA A 299 -21.68 24.26 -11.59
CA ALA A 299 -21.41 23.99 -13.00
C ALA A 299 -22.47 24.53 -13.99
N LYS A 300 -23.32 25.49 -13.58
CA LYS A 300 -24.39 26.06 -14.42
C LYS A 300 -24.64 27.58 -14.21
N ASP A 301 -23.65 28.43 -14.51
CA ASP A 301 -23.90 29.77 -15.07
C ASP A 301 -22.68 30.29 -15.87
N PRO A 302 -22.79 30.52 -17.19
CA PRO A 302 -21.72 31.11 -17.98
C PRO A 302 -21.91 32.62 -18.16
N ARG A 303 -21.18 33.46 -17.42
CA ARG A 303 -20.82 34.83 -17.87
C ARG A 303 -19.54 35.37 -17.19
N PRO A 304 -18.72 36.20 -17.87
CA PRO A 304 -17.32 36.39 -17.49
C PRO A 304 -17.05 37.69 -16.71
N ARG A 305 -16.16 37.63 -15.70
CA ARG A 305 -15.46 38.81 -15.16
C ARG A 305 -13.99 38.54 -14.80
N THR A 306 -13.11 39.00 -15.69
CA THR A 306 -11.83 39.71 -15.42
C THR A 306 -10.96 39.34 -14.22
N ARG A 307 -9.70 38.94 -14.51
CA ARG A 307 -8.54 38.95 -13.57
C ARG A 307 -8.19 40.37 -13.12
N PRO A 308 -7.47 40.53 -11.99
CA PRO A 308 -6.04 40.84 -12.11
C PRO A 308 -5.11 39.93 -11.27
N HIS A 309 -3.83 40.32 -11.10
CA HIS A 309 -2.67 39.43 -10.95
C HIS A 309 -2.01 39.36 -9.55
N LYS A 310 -1.30 38.24 -9.31
CA LYS A 310 -0.09 38.04 -8.46
C LYS A 310 -0.20 38.13 -6.93
N ALA A 311 0.16 37.02 -6.24
CA ALA A 311 1.33 36.97 -5.34
C ALA A 311 1.63 35.56 -4.79
N GLY A 312 2.90 35.13 -4.84
CA GLY A 312 3.59 34.35 -3.79
C GLY A 312 3.29 32.85 -3.62
N PRO A 313 4.32 31.98 -3.45
CA PRO A 313 4.11 30.55 -3.27
C PRO A 313 3.79 30.19 -1.81
N ARG A 314 2.73 29.41 -1.58
CA ARG A 314 2.52 28.70 -0.31
C ARG A 314 2.70 27.21 -0.54
N ARG A 315 3.77 26.65 0.05
CA ARG A 315 3.92 25.21 0.23
C ARG A 315 2.83 24.73 1.19
N LEU A 316 2.12 23.67 0.81
CA LEU A 316 1.34 22.81 1.71
C LEU A 316 1.47 21.36 1.20
N PRO A 317 1.24 20.35 2.07
CA PRO A 317 2.09 19.17 2.06
C PRO A 317 1.68 18.10 1.04
N HIS A 318 2.66 17.30 0.64
CA HIS A 318 2.42 16.00 0.01
C HIS A 318 1.62 15.10 0.97
N LEU A 319 0.54 14.52 0.47
CA LEU A 319 -0.16 13.42 1.12
C LEU A 319 -0.24 12.27 0.11
N ILE A 320 0.63 11.27 0.32
CA ILE A 320 0.75 10.06 -0.52
C ILE A 320 -0.24 9.01 0.01
N ARG A 321 -1.02 8.39 -0.90
CA ARG A 321 -1.60 7.03 -0.85
C ARG A 321 -2.51 6.80 -2.05
#